data_AF-F2SKJ8-F1
#
_entry.id   AF-F2SKJ8-F1
#
_cell.length_a   1.000
_cell.length_b   1.000
_cell.length_c   1.000
_cell.angle_alpha   90.00
_cell.angle_beta   90.00
_cell.angle_gamma   90.00
#
_symmetry.space_group_name_H-M   'P 1'
#
loop_
_entity.id
_entity.type
_entity.pdbx_description
1 polymer ?
#
loop_
_entity_poly.entity_id
_entity_poly.type
_entity_poly.pdbx_seq_one_letter_code
_entity_poly.pdbx_strand_id
1 'polypeptide(L)'
;MSSPRTVPLSTHLHYLSQCLELASQSPPKPTNFRVGAILLLRQYPTSDTAELKETILSTGYTLELRGNTHAEQCCFAKLASHYGVAEEDLGEILEKQRGREDSEAQIELYVTMEPCAKRLSGNKPCVDRIIETRKDGKNGIDRVYFGVKEPGTFVGQSQGCKKLDEAGVQWNLIEGMENHILEIAMAGHEKQEKHSSRVDEADQTVLVDRAEEEARRGEPIPRNPKKRMMEGG
;
A
#
# COMPACT_ATOMS: atom_id res chain seq x y z
N MET A 1 4.32 13.91 -28.35
CA MET A 1 4.92 13.47 -27.07
C MET A 1 4.53 14.53 -26.05
N SER A 2 3.60 14.22 -25.14
CA SER A 2 3.16 15.18 -24.11
C SER A 2 4.30 15.42 -23.14
N SER A 3 4.64 16.67 -22.85
CA SER A 3 5.68 17.01 -21.87
C SER A 3 5.37 16.33 -20.53
N PRO A 4 6.39 15.84 -19.78
CA PRO A 4 6.15 15.26 -18.47
C PRO A 4 5.46 16.31 -17.58
N ARG A 5 4.23 16.00 -17.16
CA ARG A 5 3.46 16.84 -16.24
C ARG A 5 4.12 16.75 -14.87
N THR A 6 4.84 17.80 -14.49
CA THR A 6 5.59 17.84 -13.24
C THR A 6 4.73 18.38 -12.11
N VAL A 7 4.43 17.52 -11.14
CA VAL A 7 3.89 17.92 -9.83
C VAL A 7 5.08 18.32 -8.94
N PRO A 8 4.99 19.43 -8.17
CA PRO A 8 6.07 19.83 -7.27
C PRO A 8 6.36 18.77 -6.19
N LEU A 9 7.64 18.62 -5.81
CA LEU A 9 8.04 17.71 -4.72
C LEU A 9 7.27 17.97 -3.42
N SER A 10 6.99 19.23 -3.09
CA SER A 10 6.21 19.60 -1.91
C SER A 10 4.81 18.98 -1.87
N THR A 11 4.16 18.77 -3.03
CA THR A 11 2.88 18.09 -3.12
C THR A 11 3.00 16.61 -2.78
N HIS A 12 4.03 15.94 -3.27
CA HIS A 12 4.28 14.53 -2.93
C HIS A 12 4.60 14.35 -1.44
N LEU A 13 5.43 15.24 -0.88
CA LEU A 13 5.73 15.26 0.55
C LEU A 13 4.48 15.53 1.40
N HIS A 14 3.57 16.40 0.94
CA HIS A 14 2.29 16.64 1.60
C HIS A 14 1.43 15.37 1.70
N TYR A 15 1.26 14.63 0.60
CA TYR A 15 0.50 13.38 0.61
C TYR A 15 1.19 12.27 1.43
N LEU A 16 2.52 12.17 1.37
CA LEU A 16 3.25 11.22 2.21
C LEU A 16 3.17 11.56 3.71
N SER A 17 3.15 12.85 4.07
CA SER A 17 2.87 13.29 5.45
C SER A 17 1.49 12.83 5.93
N GLN A 18 0.45 12.98 5.10
CA GLN A 18 -0.88 12.46 5.43
C GLN A 18 -0.90 10.92 5.52
N CYS A 19 -0.17 10.22 4.65
CA CYS A 19 -0.01 8.78 4.76
C CYS A 19 0.67 8.38 6.09
N LEU A 20 1.63 9.17 6.58
CA LEU A 20 2.24 8.94 7.90
C LEU A 20 1.27 9.18 9.06
N GLU A 21 0.43 10.20 8.97
CA GLU A 21 -0.64 10.43 9.96
C GLU A 21 -1.59 9.23 10.01
N LEU A 22 -1.97 8.66 8.85
CA LEU A 22 -2.74 7.41 8.79
C LEU A 22 -1.98 6.22 9.40
N ALA A 23 -0.70 6.05 9.05
CA ALA A 23 0.15 5.00 9.61
C ALA A 23 0.23 5.06 11.15
N SER A 24 0.24 6.28 11.71
CA SER A 24 0.26 6.52 13.16
C SER A 24 -1.01 6.04 13.87
N GLN A 25 -2.10 5.72 13.16
CA GLN A 25 -3.31 5.17 13.75
C GLN A 25 -3.22 3.64 13.96
N SER A 26 -2.35 2.94 13.21
CA SER A 26 -2.11 1.51 13.43
C SER A 26 -1.48 1.32 14.81
N PRO A 27 -1.90 0.34 15.63
CA PRO A 27 -1.26 0.08 16.92
C PRO A 27 0.20 -0.38 16.72
N PRO A 28 1.15 0.07 17.57
CA PRO A 28 2.51 -0.44 17.56
C PRO A 28 2.51 -1.93 17.88
N LYS A 29 3.22 -2.71 17.07
CA LYS A 29 3.35 -4.16 17.25
C LYS A 29 4.76 -4.60 16.89
N PRO A 30 5.34 -5.61 17.56
CA PRO A 30 6.71 -6.08 17.28
C PRO A 30 6.95 -6.49 15.84
N THR A 31 5.93 -7.01 15.17
CA THR A 31 6.05 -7.72 13.89
C THR A 31 5.24 -7.14 12.74
N ASN A 32 4.54 -6.01 12.92
CA ASN A 32 3.85 -5.31 11.82
C ASN A 32 4.49 -3.96 11.55
N PHE A 33 4.61 -3.58 10.28
CA PHE A 33 4.98 -2.22 9.93
C PHE A 33 3.73 -1.38 10.00
N ARG A 34 3.85 -0.17 10.55
CA ARG A 34 2.78 0.81 10.50
C ARG A 34 2.88 1.56 9.18
N VAL A 35 2.07 1.15 8.23
CA VAL A 35 1.99 1.74 6.88
C VAL A 35 0.67 2.47 6.73
N GLY A 36 0.67 3.58 5.99
CA GLY A 36 -0.53 4.30 5.58
C GLY A 36 -0.52 4.55 4.07
N ALA A 37 -1.71 4.66 3.49
CA ALA A 37 -1.93 4.78 2.06
C ALA A 37 -3.11 5.71 1.72
N ILE A 38 -2.99 6.43 0.60
CA ILE A 38 -4.02 7.31 0.03
C ILE A 38 -4.14 7.01 -1.46
N LEU A 39 -5.37 6.72 -1.91
CA LEU A 39 -5.69 6.60 -3.33
C LEU A 39 -6.31 7.92 -3.81
N LEU A 40 -5.68 8.51 -4.82
CA LEU A 40 -5.95 9.85 -5.30
C LEU A 40 -6.38 9.84 -6.77
N LEU A 41 -7.47 10.53 -7.09
CA LEU A 41 -7.79 10.95 -8.45
C LEU A 41 -7.21 12.36 -8.66
N ARG A 42 -6.30 12.49 -9.62
CA ARG A 42 -5.67 13.76 -10.00
C ARG A 42 -6.08 14.13 -11.41
N GLN A 43 -6.78 15.23 -11.59
CA GLN A 43 -7.20 15.77 -12.89
C GLN A 43 -6.28 16.94 -13.24
N TYR A 44 -5.44 16.74 -14.24
CA TYR A 44 -4.49 17.77 -14.69
C TYR A 44 -5.19 18.84 -15.52
N PRO A 45 -4.67 20.09 -15.50
CA PRO A 45 -5.20 21.16 -16.35
C PRO A 45 -5.19 20.78 -17.84
N THR A 46 -6.25 21.16 -18.53
CA THR A 46 -6.43 21.02 -19.99
C THR A 46 -6.68 22.39 -20.62
N SER A 47 -6.90 22.46 -21.95
CA SER A 47 -7.36 23.70 -22.59
C SER A 47 -8.67 24.23 -22.01
N ASP A 48 -9.50 23.33 -21.49
CA ASP A 48 -10.86 23.61 -21.03
C ASP A 48 -10.94 23.68 -19.49
N THR A 49 -9.88 23.28 -18.78
CA THR A 49 -9.80 23.26 -17.32
C THR A 49 -8.51 23.88 -16.85
N ALA A 50 -8.60 25.02 -16.14
CA ALA A 50 -7.42 25.82 -15.79
C ALA A 50 -6.65 25.29 -14.56
N GLU A 51 -7.28 24.47 -13.72
CA GLU A 51 -6.76 24.12 -12.40
C GLU A 51 -6.54 22.61 -12.22
N LEU A 52 -5.48 22.27 -11.50
CA LEU A 52 -5.23 20.92 -11.01
C LEU A 52 -6.27 20.59 -9.96
N LYS A 53 -7.05 19.54 -10.17
CA LYS A 53 -8.02 19.06 -9.19
C LYS A 53 -7.58 17.72 -8.61
N GLU A 54 -7.61 17.62 -7.30
CA GLU A 54 -7.19 16.42 -6.57
C GLU A 54 -8.37 15.94 -5.70
N THR A 55 -8.64 14.65 -5.71
CA THR A 55 -9.76 14.05 -4.96
C THR A 55 -9.30 12.73 -4.36
N ILE A 56 -9.33 12.64 -3.03
CA ILE A 56 -9.04 11.38 -2.32
C ILE A 56 -10.22 10.44 -2.53
N LEU A 57 -9.98 9.30 -3.16
CA LEU A 57 -10.99 8.26 -3.40
C LEU A 57 -11.15 7.33 -2.19
N SER A 58 -10.03 6.98 -1.55
CA SER A 58 -10.02 6.14 -0.36
C SER A 58 -8.69 6.31 0.38
N THR A 59 -8.69 5.91 1.64
CA THR A 59 -7.51 5.88 2.51
C THR A 59 -7.41 4.53 3.20
N GLY A 60 -6.21 4.17 3.63
CA GLY A 60 -5.95 2.94 4.34
C GLY A 60 -4.79 3.07 5.33
N TYR A 61 -4.85 2.34 6.44
CA TYR A 61 -3.66 2.05 7.24
C TYR A 61 -3.61 0.59 7.68
N THR A 62 -2.42 0.16 8.10
CA THR A 62 -2.17 -1.22 8.52
C THR A 62 -3.11 -1.60 9.67
N LEU A 63 -3.78 -2.75 9.56
CA LEU A 63 -4.75 -3.26 10.55
C LEU A 63 -5.98 -2.36 10.78
N GLU A 64 -6.29 -1.42 9.88
CA GLU A 64 -7.54 -0.64 9.95
C GLU A 64 -8.77 -1.55 9.85
N LEU A 65 -8.72 -2.54 8.95
CA LEU A 65 -9.74 -3.58 8.82
C LEU A 65 -9.35 -4.83 9.60
N ARG A 66 -10.34 -5.67 9.93
CA ARG A 66 -10.10 -6.91 10.66
C ARG A 66 -9.18 -7.85 9.88
N GLY A 67 -8.28 -8.50 10.62
CA GLY A 67 -7.32 -9.46 10.08
C GLY A 67 -5.92 -8.86 9.93
N ASN A 68 -5.03 -9.59 9.26
CA ASN A 68 -3.68 -9.13 8.98
C ASN A 68 -3.67 -8.33 7.66
N THR A 69 -4.24 -7.13 7.67
CA THR A 69 -4.38 -6.29 6.47
C THR A 69 -3.27 -5.24 6.37
N HIS A 70 -2.79 -5.01 5.15
CA HIS A 70 -1.89 -3.90 4.83
C HIS A 70 -2.69 -2.63 4.49
N ALA A 71 -2.01 -1.49 4.45
CA ALA A 71 -2.65 -0.20 4.19
C ALA A 71 -3.34 -0.14 2.83
N GLU A 72 -2.68 -0.63 1.78
CA GLU A 72 -3.18 -0.66 0.40
C GLU A 72 -4.41 -1.57 0.32
N GLN A 73 -4.38 -2.72 0.99
CA GLN A 73 -5.52 -3.62 1.10
C GLN A 73 -6.71 -2.94 1.80
N CYS A 74 -6.50 -2.23 2.91
CA CYS A 74 -7.56 -1.47 3.58
C CYS A 74 -8.14 -0.39 2.66
N CYS A 75 -7.27 0.33 1.95
CA CYS A 75 -7.65 1.37 1.00
C CYS A 75 -8.59 0.83 -0.10
N PHE A 76 -8.21 -0.28 -0.74
CA PHE A 76 -9.01 -0.92 -1.79
C PHE A 76 -10.29 -1.55 -1.25
N ALA A 77 -10.23 -2.29 -0.15
CA ALA A 77 -11.41 -2.92 0.44
C ALA A 77 -12.47 -1.90 0.88
N LYS A 78 -12.06 -0.74 1.42
CA LYS A 78 -12.97 0.36 1.75
C LYS A 78 -13.61 0.97 0.51
N LEU A 79 -12.84 1.17 -0.56
CA LEU A 79 -13.37 1.68 -1.82
C LEU A 79 -14.39 0.69 -2.42
N ALA A 80 -14.04 -0.59 -2.47
CA ALA A 80 -14.92 -1.64 -2.99
C ALA A 80 -16.22 -1.72 -2.19
N SER A 81 -16.12 -1.66 -0.85
CA SER A 81 -17.28 -1.61 0.04
C SER A 81 -18.13 -0.36 -0.17
N HIS A 82 -17.53 0.80 -0.44
CA HIS A 82 -18.27 2.04 -0.69
C HIS A 82 -19.13 1.94 -1.96
N TYR A 83 -18.62 1.30 -3.01
CA TYR A 83 -19.33 1.09 -4.27
C TYR A 83 -20.15 -0.21 -4.32
N GLY A 84 -20.09 -1.05 -3.31
CA GLY A 84 -20.81 -2.32 -3.25
C GLY A 84 -20.33 -3.35 -4.27
N VAL A 85 -19.04 -3.35 -4.59
CA VAL A 85 -18.42 -4.26 -5.57
C VAL A 85 -17.36 -5.14 -4.91
N ALA A 86 -16.92 -6.19 -5.60
CA ALA A 86 -15.76 -6.97 -5.18
C ALA A 86 -14.46 -6.18 -5.45
N GLU A 87 -13.35 -6.55 -4.77
CA GLU A 87 -12.09 -5.81 -4.91
C GLU A 87 -11.51 -5.94 -6.32
N GLU A 88 -11.69 -7.11 -6.94
CA GLU A 88 -11.33 -7.41 -8.33
C GLU A 88 -12.05 -6.54 -9.37
N ASP A 89 -13.21 -5.99 -9.03
CA ASP A 89 -14.01 -5.13 -9.92
C ASP A 89 -13.63 -3.65 -9.81
N LEU A 90 -12.69 -3.29 -8.92
CA LEU A 90 -12.28 -1.90 -8.70
C LEU A 90 -11.75 -1.22 -9.95
N GLY A 91 -11.16 -1.96 -10.90
CA GLY A 91 -10.72 -1.38 -12.17
C GLY A 91 -11.84 -0.62 -12.89
N GLU A 92 -13.07 -1.14 -12.85
CA GLU A 92 -14.24 -0.49 -13.49
C GLU A 92 -14.68 0.76 -12.74
N ILE A 93 -14.58 0.72 -11.41
CA ILE A 93 -14.90 1.88 -10.57
C ILE A 93 -13.89 2.99 -10.83
N LEU A 94 -12.60 2.67 -10.85
CA LEU A 94 -11.53 3.66 -11.08
C LEU A 94 -11.62 4.28 -12.48
N GLU A 95 -11.93 3.48 -13.49
CA GLU A 95 -12.17 3.96 -14.85
C GLU A 95 -13.38 4.91 -14.90
N LYS A 96 -14.50 4.56 -14.23
CA LYS A 96 -15.66 5.45 -14.12
C LYS A 96 -15.34 6.75 -13.38
N GLN A 97 -14.53 6.70 -12.32
CA GLN A 97 -14.10 7.88 -11.56
C GLN A 97 -13.22 8.82 -12.37
N ARG A 98 -12.37 8.27 -13.25
CA ARG A 98 -11.53 9.04 -14.16
C ARG A 98 -12.37 9.96 -15.04
N GLY A 99 -13.53 9.48 -15.48
CA GLY A 99 -14.47 10.22 -16.31
C GLY A 99 -14.26 9.90 -17.79
N ARG A 100 -14.37 10.91 -18.65
CA ARG A 100 -14.26 10.71 -20.10
C ARG A 100 -12.82 10.37 -20.51
N GLU A 101 -12.69 9.66 -21.63
CA GLU A 101 -11.39 9.19 -22.16
C GLU A 101 -10.45 10.34 -22.57
N ASP A 102 -11.00 11.52 -22.85
CA ASP A 102 -10.26 12.77 -23.12
C ASP A 102 -9.86 13.53 -21.84
N SER A 103 -10.23 13.03 -20.66
CA SER A 103 -9.81 13.63 -19.40
C SER A 103 -8.33 13.34 -19.14
N GLU A 104 -7.56 14.38 -18.85
CA GLU A 104 -6.17 14.26 -18.38
C GLU A 104 -6.14 13.88 -16.90
N ALA A 105 -6.91 12.86 -16.52
CA ALA A 105 -7.02 12.38 -15.15
C ALA A 105 -6.12 11.17 -14.93
N GLN A 106 -5.53 11.05 -13.74
CA GLN A 106 -4.70 9.93 -13.30
C GLN A 106 -5.16 9.41 -11.95
N ILE A 107 -5.05 8.10 -11.77
CA ILE A 107 -5.23 7.43 -10.48
C ILE A 107 -3.85 7.16 -9.89
N GLU A 108 -3.57 7.79 -8.76
CA GLU A 108 -2.28 7.73 -8.08
C GLU A 108 -2.44 7.11 -6.70
N LEU A 109 -1.51 6.24 -6.30
CA LEU A 109 -1.45 5.67 -4.97
C LEU A 109 -0.23 6.21 -4.23
N TYR A 110 -0.45 6.89 -3.11
CA TYR A 110 0.60 7.25 -2.16
C TYR A 110 0.62 6.23 -1.03
N VAL A 111 1.80 5.77 -0.65
CA VAL A 111 1.99 4.80 0.44
C VAL A 111 3.31 5.07 1.14
N THR A 112 3.38 4.94 2.47
CA THR A 112 4.61 5.31 3.19
C THR A 112 5.79 4.39 2.85
N MET A 113 5.54 3.10 2.62
CA MET A 113 6.54 2.09 2.25
C MET A 113 6.22 1.45 0.90
N GLU A 114 7.24 0.97 0.20
CA GLU A 114 7.09 0.19 -1.03
C GLU A 114 6.04 -0.93 -0.89
N PRO A 115 5.06 -1.04 -1.82
CA PRO A 115 4.08 -2.10 -1.77
C PRO A 115 4.71 -3.49 -1.87
N CYS A 116 4.27 -4.42 -1.01
CA CYS A 116 4.89 -5.74 -0.96
C CYS A 116 4.63 -6.58 -2.23
N ALA A 117 5.67 -7.27 -2.70
CA ALA A 117 5.60 -8.18 -3.84
C ALA A 117 5.23 -9.63 -3.46
N LYS A 118 5.37 -9.96 -2.18
CA LYS A 118 5.08 -11.26 -1.58
C LYS A 118 4.50 -11.06 -0.18
N ARG A 119 3.66 -12.00 0.25
CA ARG A 119 3.17 -12.09 1.62
C ARG A 119 3.27 -13.52 2.10
N LEU A 120 3.67 -13.68 3.35
CA LEU A 120 3.89 -15.01 3.92
C LEU A 120 2.68 -15.54 4.66
N SER A 121 1.75 -14.64 5.01
CA SER A 121 0.38 -14.98 5.36
C SER A 121 -0.39 -15.69 4.24
N GLY A 122 0.14 -15.75 3.02
CA GLY A 122 -0.56 -16.29 1.84
C GLY A 122 -1.63 -15.35 1.27
N ASN A 123 -1.86 -14.20 1.89
CA ASN A 123 -2.73 -13.18 1.35
C ASN A 123 -2.16 -12.60 0.05
N LYS A 124 -3.04 -12.07 -0.80
CA LYS A 124 -2.65 -11.40 -2.04
C LYS A 124 -1.68 -10.22 -1.76
N PRO A 125 -0.49 -10.18 -2.40
CA PRO A 125 0.45 -9.06 -2.30
C PRO A 125 -0.14 -7.73 -2.76
N CYS A 126 0.34 -6.62 -2.17
CA CYS A 126 -0.17 -5.29 -2.48
C CYS A 126 0.10 -4.90 -3.95
N VAL A 127 1.26 -5.27 -4.50
CA VAL A 127 1.56 -5.03 -5.92
C VAL A 127 0.59 -5.75 -6.83
N ASP A 128 0.23 -7.00 -6.50
CA ASP A 128 -0.71 -7.77 -7.33
C ASP A 128 -2.11 -7.13 -7.30
N ARG A 129 -2.54 -6.56 -6.15
CA ARG A 129 -3.78 -5.79 -6.05
C ARG A 129 -3.77 -4.52 -6.91
N ILE A 130 -2.64 -3.81 -6.95
CA ILE A 130 -2.47 -2.62 -7.79
C ILE A 130 -2.60 -2.99 -9.27
N ILE A 131 -1.88 -4.03 -9.70
CA ILE A 131 -1.88 -4.52 -11.09
C ILE A 131 -3.26 -4.99 -11.51
N GLU A 132 -4.00 -5.63 -10.61
CA GLU A 132 -5.36 -6.12 -10.86
C GLU A 132 -6.35 -5.04 -11.26
N THR A 133 -6.15 -3.80 -10.80
CA THR A 133 -6.98 -2.67 -11.24
C THR A 133 -6.89 -2.38 -12.74
N ARG A 134 -5.85 -2.91 -13.42
CA ARG A 134 -5.60 -2.73 -14.86
C ARG A 134 -5.89 -3.97 -15.71
N LYS A 135 -6.41 -5.04 -15.09
CA LYS A 135 -6.80 -6.26 -15.84
C LYS A 135 -7.86 -5.94 -16.89
N ASP A 136 -7.89 -6.77 -17.94
CA ASP A 136 -8.85 -6.67 -19.04
C ASP A 136 -8.83 -5.33 -19.80
N GLY A 137 -7.69 -4.61 -19.76
CA GLY A 137 -7.50 -3.34 -20.46
C GLY A 137 -8.05 -2.11 -19.71
N LYS A 138 -8.48 -2.27 -18.44
CA LYS A 138 -9.05 -1.19 -17.62
C LYS A 138 -8.00 -0.13 -17.28
N ASN A 139 -8.41 1.14 -17.25
CA ASN A 139 -7.57 2.26 -16.84
C ASN A 139 -7.52 2.45 -15.31
N GLY A 140 -6.94 1.45 -14.63
CA GLY A 140 -6.73 1.42 -13.17
C GLY A 140 -5.65 2.38 -12.66
N ILE A 141 -4.88 1.96 -11.65
CA ILE A 141 -3.84 2.79 -11.03
C ILE A 141 -2.71 3.06 -12.04
N ASP A 142 -2.36 4.33 -12.25
CA ASP A 142 -1.30 4.73 -13.18
C ASP A 142 0.07 4.79 -12.53
N ARG A 143 0.10 5.25 -11.27
CA ARG A 143 1.35 5.56 -10.60
C ARG A 143 1.31 5.30 -9.10
N VAL A 144 2.41 4.79 -8.57
CA VAL A 144 2.61 4.57 -7.14
C VAL A 144 3.75 5.44 -6.62
N TYR A 145 3.50 6.20 -5.56
CA TYR A 145 4.48 7.01 -4.87
C TYR A 145 4.74 6.41 -3.49
N PHE A 146 6.02 6.20 -3.14
CA PHE A 146 6.38 5.72 -1.81
C PHE A 146 7.65 6.36 -1.28
N GLY A 147 7.79 6.45 0.04
CA GLY A 147 8.88 7.21 0.66
C GLY A 147 10.08 6.37 1.10
N VAL A 148 9.91 5.06 1.28
CA VAL A 148 11.01 4.12 1.53
C VAL A 148 10.82 2.82 0.79
N LYS A 149 11.92 2.20 0.37
CA LYS A 149 11.92 0.83 -0.13
C LYS A 149 11.76 -0.17 1.01
N GLU A 150 11.33 -1.38 0.68
CA GLU A 150 11.20 -2.45 1.67
C GLU A 150 12.56 -2.73 2.34
N PRO A 151 12.64 -2.84 3.68
CA PRO A 151 13.89 -3.16 4.38
C PRO A 151 14.55 -4.43 3.84
N GLY A 152 15.87 -4.42 3.64
CA GLY A 152 16.63 -5.52 3.05
C GLY A 152 16.73 -5.53 1.51
N THR A 153 15.99 -4.67 0.81
CA THR A 153 16.12 -4.51 -0.66
C THR A 153 17.20 -3.51 -1.08
N PHE A 154 17.91 -2.90 -0.13
CA PHE A 154 18.99 -1.94 -0.40
C PHE A 154 20.14 -2.53 -1.25
N VAL A 155 20.27 -3.86 -1.31
CA VAL A 155 21.34 -4.58 -2.02
C VAL A 155 20.79 -5.43 -3.20
N GLY A 156 19.56 -5.19 -3.69
CA GLY A 156 18.99 -5.95 -4.80
C GLY A 156 17.90 -5.20 -5.60
N GLN A 157 17.45 -5.79 -6.72
CA GLN A 157 16.27 -5.28 -7.43
C GLN A 157 15.02 -5.57 -6.60
N SER A 158 14.29 -4.52 -6.23
CA SER A 158 12.97 -4.62 -5.61
C SER A 158 12.04 -5.43 -6.53
N GLN A 159 11.52 -6.54 -6.00
CA GLN A 159 10.54 -7.37 -6.73
C GLN A 159 9.22 -6.63 -6.95
N GLY A 160 8.89 -5.68 -6.06
CA GLY A 160 7.67 -4.89 -6.15
C GLY A 160 7.72 -3.92 -7.32
N CYS A 161 8.79 -3.12 -7.39
CA CYS A 161 9.06 -2.24 -8.53
C CYS A 161 9.11 -3.00 -9.85
N LYS A 162 9.79 -4.15 -9.89
CA LYS A 162 9.86 -4.97 -11.10
C LYS A 162 8.48 -5.41 -11.61
N LYS A 163 7.62 -5.90 -10.71
CA LYS A 163 6.24 -6.28 -11.06
C LYS A 163 5.41 -5.09 -11.55
N LEU A 164 5.57 -3.91 -10.92
CA LEU A 164 4.89 -2.68 -11.36
C LEU A 164 5.36 -2.26 -12.76
N ASP A 165 6.66 -2.29 -13.02
CA ASP A 165 7.24 -1.98 -14.34
C ASP A 165 6.72 -2.93 -15.43
N GLU A 166 6.71 -4.23 -15.17
CA GLU A 166 6.19 -5.26 -16.09
C GLU A 166 4.70 -5.08 -16.41
N ALA A 167 3.92 -4.54 -15.46
CA ALA A 167 2.51 -4.24 -15.62
C ALA A 167 2.24 -2.84 -16.21
N GLY A 168 3.28 -2.06 -16.50
CA GLY A 168 3.15 -0.68 -17.00
C GLY A 168 2.61 0.31 -15.96
N VAL A 169 2.71 -0.02 -14.66
CA VAL A 169 2.39 0.89 -13.56
C VAL A 169 3.65 1.67 -13.20
N GLN A 170 3.57 2.99 -13.33
CA GLN A 170 4.71 3.85 -13.03
C GLN A 170 4.93 3.92 -11.51
N TRP A 171 6.16 4.16 -11.07
CA TRP A 171 6.42 4.38 -9.65
C TRP A 171 7.51 5.41 -9.41
N ASN A 172 7.48 6.04 -8.25
CA ASN A 172 8.50 6.98 -7.79
C ASN A 172 8.79 6.78 -6.29
N LEU A 173 10.07 6.67 -5.98
CA LEU A 173 10.57 6.88 -4.63
C LEU A 173 10.65 8.39 -4.37
N ILE A 174 9.99 8.86 -3.31
CA ILE A 174 10.01 10.25 -2.89
C ILE A 174 10.93 10.38 -1.67
N GLU A 175 12.05 11.05 -1.89
CA GLU A 175 13.09 11.21 -0.87
C GLU A 175 12.77 12.34 0.13
N GLY A 176 13.39 12.29 1.31
CA GLY A 176 13.34 13.36 2.32
C GLY A 176 12.44 13.10 3.52
N MET A 177 11.80 11.92 3.61
CA MET A 177 10.98 11.51 4.75
C MET A 177 11.37 10.14 5.33
N GLU A 178 12.47 9.56 4.88
CA GLU A 178 12.86 8.17 5.13
C GLU A 178 12.94 7.87 6.63
N ASN A 179 13.65 8.72 7.37
CA ASN A 179 13.83 8.54 8.82
C ASN A 179 12.50 8.55 9.57
N HIS A 180 11.60 9.49 9.22
CA HIS A 180 10.32 9.63 9.89
C HIS A 180 9.37 8.48 9.53
N ILE A 181 9.41 8.04 8.27
CA ILE A 181 8.67 6.86 7.81
C ILE A 181 9.13 5.62 8.56
N LEU A 182 10.43 5.38 8.64
CA LEU A 182 11.00 4.21 9.32
C LEU A 182 10.73 4.24 10.83
N GLU A 183 10.80 5.41 11.47
CA GLU A 183 10.47 5.58 12.88
C GLU A 183 9.03 5.18 13.18
N ILE A 184 8.06 5.70 12.41
CA ILE A 184 6.65 5.35 12.57
C ILE A 184 6.42 3.88 12.21
N ALA A 185 6.95 3.42 11.07
CA ALA A 185 6.74 2.07 10.58
C ALA A 185 7.22 1.00 11.58
N MET A 186 8.36 1.23 12.24
CA MET A 186 8.96 0.30 13.19
C MET A 186 8.57 0.55 14.64
N ALA A 187 7.64 1.47 14.93
CA ALA A 187 7.22 1.73 16.29
C ALA A 187 6.61 0.47 16.93
N GLY A 188 7.22 0.02 18.03
CA GLY A 188 6.87 -1.22 18.73
C GLY A 188 7.73 -2.43 18.37
N HIS A 189 8.65 -2.32 17.41
CA HIS A 189 9.63 -3.36 17.10
C HIS A 189 10.66 -3.41 18.22
N GLU A 190 11.01 -4.62 18.66
CA GLU A 190 12.06 -4.79 19.66
C GLU A 190 13.40 -4.35 19.04
N LYS A 191 14.05 -3.37 19.67
CA LYS A 191 15.44 -3.06 19.35
C LYS A 191 16.27 -4.21 19.92
N GLN A 192 16.75 -5.12 19.08
CA GLN A 192 17.80 -6.02 19.53
C GLN A 192 19.02 -5.18 19.90
N GLU A 193 19.41 -5.20 21.19
CA GLU A 193 20.65 -4.58 21.64
C GLU A 193 21.80 -5.22 20.87
N LYS A 194 22.42 -4.44 19.98
CA LYS A 194 23.58 -4.86 19.20
C LYS A 194 24.75 -5.07 20.15
N HIS A 195 24.92 -6.28 20.67
CA HIS A 195 26.23 -6.70 21.15
C HIS A 195 27.14 -6.87 19.93
N SER A 196 27.96 -5.85 19.71
CA SER A 196 29.01 -5.76 18.69
C SER A 196 29.83 -7.05 18.62
N SER A 197 29.69 -7.82 17.53
CA SER A 197 30.82 -8.19 16.67
C SER A 197 30.36 -8.87 15.37
N ARG A 198 30.88 -8.35 14.26
CA ARG A 198 30.81 -8.86 12.87
C ARG A 198 29.50 -8.64 12.10
N VAL A 199 29.71 -8.11 10.90
CA VAL A 199 28.74 -7.61 9.93
C VAL A 199 28.36 -8.79 9.00
N ASP A 200 27.14 -8.74 8.44
CA ASP A 200 26.65 -9.43 7.21
C ASP A 200 25.58 -10.55 7.27
N GLU A 201 24.99 -10.94 8.42
CA GLU A 201 23.84 -11.91 8.44
C GLU A 201 22.55 -11.41 9.11
N ALA A 202 22.57 -10.26 9.78
CA ALA A 202 21.46 -9.81 10.63
C ALA A 202 20.21 -9.33 9.88
N ASP A 203 20.33 -8.91 8.61
CA ASP A 203 19.18 -8.41 7.85
C ASP A 203 18.30 -9.56 7.32
N GLN A 204 18.91 -10.70 6.99
CA GLN A 204 18.17 -11.88 6.53
C GLN A 204 17.46 -12.60 7.68
N THR A 205 18.11 -12.74 8.85
CA THR A 205 17.52 -13.42 10.01
C THR A 205 16.29 -12.69 10.56
N VAL A 206 16.33 -11.36 10.65
CA VAL A 206 15.18 -10.55 11.09
C VAL A 206 13.99 -10.66 10.12
N LEU A 207 14.25 -10.71 8.81
CA LEU A 207 13.21 -10.93 7.82
C LEU A 207 12.59 -12.33 7.93
N VAL A 208 13.39 -13.37 8.22
CA VAL A 208 12.94 -14.78 8.35
C VAL A 208 12.07 -15.00 9.60
N ASP A 209 12.43 -14.43 10.75
CA ASP A 209 11.63 -14.60 11.98
C ASP A 209 10.25 -13.91 11.86
N ARG A 210 10.25 -12.69 11.29
CA ARG A 210 9.03 -11.91 11.05
C ARG A 210 8.14 -12.55 9.99
N ALA A 211 8.77 -13.13 8.99
CA ALA A 211 8.15 -13.90 7.93
C ALA A 211 7.28 -15.05 8.46
N GLU A 212 7.83 -15.84 9.38
CA GLU A 212 7.12 -16.96 10.01
C GLU A 212 5.97 -16.52 10.90
N GLU A 213 6.07 -15.33 11.51
CA GLU A 213 4.98 -14.77 12.31
C GLU A 213 3.85 -14.18 11.46
N GLU A 214 4.14 -13.56 10.31
CA GLU A 214 3.11 -13.16 9.36
C GLU A 214 2.30 -14.38 8.88
N ALA A 215 2.97 -15.50 8.63
CA ALA A 215 2.37 -16.76 8.22
C ALA A 215 1.40 -17.32 9.30
N ARG A 216 1.84 -17.41 10.56
CA ARG A 216 1.01 -17.89 11.68
C ARG A 216 -0.29 -17.09 11.88
N ARG A 217 -0.30 -15.81 11.52
CA ARG A 217 -1.46 -14.90 11.72
C ARG A 217 -2.42 -14.90 10.53
N GLY A 218 -2.01 -15.45 9.39
CA GLY A 218 -2.89 -15.69 8.24
C GLY A 218 -3.81 -16.91 8.42
N GLU A 219 -3.54 -17.76 9.42
CA GLU A 219 -4.36 -18.95 9.67
C GLU A 219 -5.79 -18.58 10.13
N PRO A 220 -6.82 -19.21 9.55
CA PRO A 220 -8.20 -19.00 9.99
C PRO A 220 -8.38 -19.47 11.44
N ILE A 221 -8.96 -18.61 12.28
CA ILE A 221 -9.28 -18.94 13.67
C ILE A 221 -10.16 -20.21 13.68
N PRO A 222 -9.77 -21.30 14.36
CA PRO A 222 -10.57 -22.51 14.40
C PRO A 222 -11.95 -22.22 15.01
N ARG A 223 -13.02 -22.53 14.26
CA ARG A 223 -14.40 -22.38 14.74
C ARG A 223 -14.59 -23.26 15.97
N ASN A 224 -14.89 -22.66 17.11
CA ASN A 224 -15.16 -23.38 18.36
C ASN A 224 -16.42 -24.26 18.18
N PRO A 225 -16.31 -25.60 18.26
CA PRO A 225 -17.43 -26.51 17.98
C PRO A 225 -18.57 -26.42 19.00
N LYS A 226 -18.40 -25.70 20.13
CA LYS A 226 -19.37 -25.64 21.23
C LYS A 226 -20.50 -24.60 21.08
N LYS A 227 -20.56 -23.81 20.00
CA LYS A 227 -21.60 -22.77 19.82
C LYS A 227 -22.84 -23.21 19.03
N ARG A 228 -23.07 -24.52 18.86
CA ARG A 228 -24.22 -25.09 18.12
C ARG A 228 -25.23 -25.85 19.00
N MET A 229 -25.18 -25.66 20.33
CA MET A 229 -26.12 -26.29 21.26
C MET A 229 -26.75 -25.24 22.19
N MET A 230 -27.36 -24.18 21.64
CA MET A 230 -28.30 -23.31 22.38
C MET A 230 -29.22 -22.53 21.41
N GLU A 231 -29.72 -23.17 20.35
CA GLU A 231 -30.90 -22.69 19.60
C GLU A 231 -31.63 -23.94 19.10
N GLY A 232 -32.52 -24.46 19.93
CA GLY A 232 -33.19 -25.75 19.72
C GLY A 232 -33.72 -26.32 21.02
N GLY A 233 -34.65 -25.58 21.65
CA GLY A 233 -35.40 -25.95 22.83
C GLY A 233 -36.61 -25.03 22.94
#